data_AF-A0A0Q5ZVT4-F1
#
_entry.id   AF-A0A0Q5ZVT4-F1
#
_cell.length_a   1.000
_cell.length_b   1.000
_cell.length_c   1.000
_cell.angle_alpha   90.00
_cell.angle_beta   90.00
_cell.angle_gamma   90.00
#
_symmetry.space_group_name_H-M   'P 1'
#
loop_
_entity.id
_entity.type
_entity.pdbx_description
1 polymer ?
#
loop_
_entity_poly.entity_id
_entity_poly.type
_entity_poly.pdbx_seq_one_letter_code
_entity_poly.pdbx_strand_id
1 'polypeptide(L)'
;MSRLILTKEILEQLNAMEPLLKGYKTPMLIPITFNQGTITTTVDVRLSLRLNDVGCLEVSIHPVRKEPDFATQLIGHDFIQQDQINLLETGNMGGVVNLINPMTDEITPSVISRDRLTNQLKTLRAEYIRIPLVLCGVTLNKDQKKTLERRKTLIY
;
A
#
# COMPACT_ATOMS: atom_id res chain seq x y z
N MET A 1 -10.36 -5.16 -26.67
CA MET A 1 -9.22 -5.68 -25.88
C MET A 1 -8.22 -4.55 -25.72
N SER A 2 -8.06 -4.02 -24.51
CA SER A 2 -7.02 -3.04 -24.19
C SER A 2 -5.67 -3.76 -24.12
N ARG A 3 -4.69 -3.29 -24.89
CA ARG A 3 -3.36 -3.89 -24.97
C ARG A 3 -2.42 -3.07 -24.09
N LEU A 4 -2.05 -3.59 -22.92
CA LEU A 4 -0.97 -3.01 -22.12
C LEU A 4 0.32 -3.12 -22.94
N ILE A 5 0.93 -2.01 -23.33
CA ILE A 5 2.27 -2.02 -23.93
C ILE A 5 3.28 -2.05 -22.78
N LEU A 6 3.36 -3.18 -22.11
CA LEU A 6 4.32 -3.41 -21.03
C LEU A 6 4.89 -4.82 -21.20
N THR A 7 6.18 -4.88 -21.47
CA THR A 7 6.89 -6.16 -21.64
C THR A 7 7.81 -6.42 -20.47
N LYS A 8 8.26 -7.67 -20.36
CA LYS A 8 9.22 -8.10 -19.34
C LYS A 8 10.51 -7.28 -19.44
N GLU A 9 10.99 -7.03 -20.65
CA GLU A 9 12.25 -6.33 -20.93
C GLU A 9 12.18 -4.88 -20.43
N ILE A 10 11.03 -4.21 -20.61
CA ILE A 10 10.82 -2.85 -20.08
C ILE A 10 10.88 -2.86 -18.54
N LEU A 11 10.24 -3.83 -17.90
CA LEU A 11 10.26 -3.95 -16.45
C LEU A 11 11.66 -4.27 -15.90
N GLU A 12 12.46 -5.03 -16.63
CA GLU A 12 13.87 -5.30 -16.29
C GLU A 12 14.72 -4.05 -16.43
N GLN A 13 14.59 -3.31 -17.54
CA GLN A 13 15.30 -2.04 -17.75
C GLN A 13 14.97 -0.99 -16.69
N LEU A 14 13.73 -0.98 -16.19
CA LEU A 14 13.29 -0.10 -15.11
C LEU A 14 13.69 -0.58 -13.71
N ASN A 15 14.40 -1.71 -13.57
CA ASN A 15 14.70 -2.35 -12.29
C ASN A 15 13.43 -2.64 -11.45
N ALA A 16 12.30 -2.89 -12.12
CA ALA A 16 11.01 -3.14 -11.50
C ALA A 16 10.77 -4.64 -11.27
N MET A 17 11.46 -5.52 -11.99
CA MET A 17 11.24 -6.97 -11.96
C MET A 17 11.52 -7.59 -10.59
N GLU A 18 12.66 -7.28 -9.97
CA GLU A 18 13.03 -7.84 -8.67
C GLU A 18 12.02 -7.48 -7.56
N PRO A 19 11.61 -6.21 -7.39
CA PRO A 19 10.52 -5.87 -6.48
C PRO A 19 9.23 -6.64 -6.74
N LEU A 20 8.81 -6.76 -8.01
CA LEU A 20 7.58 -7.45 -8.38
C LEU A 20 7.61 -8.93 -7.98
N LEU A 21 8.72 -9.63 -8.25
CA LEU A 21 8.88 -11.04 -7.89
C LEU A 21 8.94 -11.27 -6.37
N LYS A 22 9.37 -10.26 -5.60
CA LYS A 22 9.29 -10.25 -4.12
C LYS A 22 7.89 -9.94 -3.58
N GLY A 23 6.91 -9.72 -4.46
CA GLY A 23 5.54 -9.35 -4.09
C GLY A 23 5.36 -7.86 -3.77
N TYR A 24 6.38 -7.04 -4.01
CA TYR A 24 6.28 -5.59 -3.84
C TYR A 24 5.64 -4.93 -5.06
N LYS A 25 5.14 -3.71 -4.84
CA LYS A 25 4.79 -2.82 -5.94
C LYS A 25 6.05 -2.28 -6.61
N THR A 26 5.96 -1.90 -7.88
CA THR A 26 7.04 -1.16 -8.59
C THR A 26 7.48 0.05 -7.76
N PRO A 27 8.80 0.31 -7.62
CA PRO A 27 9.28 1.42 -6.79
C PRO A 27 9.06 2.79 -7.44
N MET A 28 8.72 2.81 -8.72
CA MET A 28 8.38 3.99 -9.53
C MET A 28 6.95 3.92 -10.07
N LEU A 29 6.48 5.06 -10.57
CA LEU A 29 5.32 5.15 -11.44
C LEU A 29 5.70 4.71 -12.85
N ILE A 30 4.80 3.96 -13.48
CA ILE A 30 4.93 3.50 -14.86
C ILE A 30 3.73 4.07 -15.62
N PRO A 31 3.94 4.83 -16.71
CA PRO A 31 2.84 5.31 -17.53
C PRO A 31 2.24 4.14 -18.31
N ILE A 32 0.94 3.92 -18.17
CA ILE A 32 0.20 2.90 -18.93
C ILE A 32 -0.84 3.57 -19.79
N THR A 33 -0.77 3.26 -21.09
CA THR A 33 -1.75 3.69 -22.07
C THR A 33 -2.88 2.67 -22.19
N PHE A 34 -4.10 3.14 -21.97
CA PHE A 34 -5.34 2.39 -22.15
C PHE A 34 -6.03 2.85 -23.43
N ASN A 35 -6.37 1.90 -24.29
CA ASN A 35 -7.14 2.14 -25.50
C ASN A 35 -8.57 1.63 -25.30
N GLN A 36 -9.55 2.53 -25.33
CA GLN A 36 -10.97 2.21 -25.26
C GLN A 36 -11.70 2.82 -26.46
N GLY A 37 -11.87 2.03 -27.52
CA GLY A 37 -12.40 2.52 -28.79
C GLY A 37 -11.44 3.52 -29.44
N THR A 38 -11.91 4.75 -29.66
CA THR A 38 -11.11 5.86 -30.21
C THR A 38 -10.39 6.68 -29.15
N ILE A 39 -10.68 6.46 -27.87
CA ILE A 39 -10.08 7.22 -26.77
C ILE A 39 -8.81 6.49 -26.31
N THR A 40 -7.71 7.25 -26.30
CA THR A 40 -6.42 6.82 -25.75
C THR A 40 -6.13 7.64 -24.51
N THR A 41 -5.91 6.99 -23.37
CA THR A 41 -5.60 7.67 -22.11
C THR A 41 -4.36 7.04 -21.48
N THR A 42 -3.39 7.87 -21.13
CA THR A 42 -2.21 7.44 -20.38
C THR A 42 -2.39 7.80 -18.91
N VAL A 43 -2.19 6.82 -18.03
CA VAL A 43 -2.33 6.97 -16.58
C VAL A 43 -1.06 6.47 -15.93
N ASP A 44 -0.52 7.23 -14.98
CA ASP A 44 0.58 6.78 -14.14
C ASP A 44 0.08 5.80 -13.09
N VAL A 45 0.77 4.65 -12.99
CA VAL A 45 0.38 3.59 -12.07
C VAL A 45 1.58 2.98 -11.36
N ARG A 46 1.33 2.30 -10.24
CA ARG A 46 2.23 1.25 -9.74
C ARG A 46 1.69 -0.12 -10.12
N LEU A 47 2.57 -1.09 -10.31
CA LEU A 47 2.19 -2.47 -10.59
C LEU A 47 2.56 -3.37 -9.43
N SER A 48 1.79 -4.43 -9.19
CA SER A 48 2.18 -5.55 -8.34
C SER A 48 1.76 -6.87 -8.96
N LEU A 49 2.42 -7.95 -8.58
CA LEU A 49 1.98 -9.29 -8.93
C LEU A 49 1.12 -9.87 -7.80
N ARG A 50 0.04 -10.58 -8.14
CA ARG A 50 -0.78 -11.36 -7.21
C ARG A 50 -1.11 -12.70 -7.81
N LEU A 51 -1.33 -13.70 -6.98
CA LEU A 51 -2.02 -14.92 -7.41
C LEU A 51 -3.53 -14.66 -7.34
N ASN A 52 -4.26 -15.16 -8.34
CA ASN A 52 -5.72 -15.21 -8.29
C ASN A 52 -6.20 -16.46 -7.55
N ASP A 53 -7.52 -16.63 -7.43
CA ASP A 53 -8.13 -17.71 -6.65
C ASP A 53 -7.84 -19.11 -7.21
N VAL A 54 -7.38 -19.19 -8.47
CA VAL A 54 -7.00 -20.43 -9.16
C VAL A 54 -5.47 -20.65 -9.11
N GLY A 55 -4.73 -19.75 -8.45
CA GLY A 55 -3.27 -19.82 -8.33
C GLY A 55 -2.50 -19.30 -9.54
N CYS A 56 -3.16 -18.63 -10.49
CA CYS A 56 -2.51 -18.02 -11.64
C CYS A 56 -1.98 -16.62 -11.30
N LEU A 57 -0.81 -16.28 -11.86
CA LEU A 57 -0.17 -14.99 -11.67
C LEU A 57 -0.88 -13.90 -12.48
N GLU A 58 -1.30 -12.83 -11.81
CA GLU A 58 -1.94 -11.66 -12.41
C GLU A 58 -1.21 -10.36 -12.04
N VAL A 59 -1.24 -9.41 -12.97
CA VAL A 59 -0.75 -8.05 -12.73
C VAL A 59 -1.89 -7.20 -12.17
N SER A 60 -1.68 -6.65 -10.97
CA SER A 60 -2.55 -5.65 -10.37
C SER A 60 -2.07 -4.25 -10.69
N ILE A 61 -3.00 -3.40 -11.13
CA ILE A 61 -2.75 -2.00 -11.48
C ILE A 61 -3.22 -1.10 -10.35
N HIS A 62 -2.35 -0.21 -9.87
CA HIS A 62 -2.62 0.75 -8.80
C HIS A 62 -2.49 2.17 -9.36
N PRO A 63 -3.56 2.77 -9.90
CA PRO A 63 -3.50 4.11 -10.49
C PRO A 63 -3.30 5.18 -9.42
N VAL A 64 -2.62 6.26 -9.82
CA VAL A 64 -2.46 7.46 -8.99
C VAL A 64 -3.81 8.16 -8.82
N ARG A 65 -4.17 8.47 -7.58
CA ARG A 65 -5.30 9.34 -7.24
C ARG A 65 -4.81 10.74 -6.93
N LYS A 66 -5.64 11.75 -7.20
CA LYS A 66 -5.37 13.14 -6.81
C LYS A 66 -5.19 13.25 -5.29
N GLU A 67 -6.06 12.58 -4.54
CA GLU A 67 -6.05 12.52 -3.09
C GLU A 67 -6.54 11.14 -2.60
N PRO A 68 -6.24 10.77 -1.35
CA PRO A 68 -6.85 9.60 -0.74
C PRO A 68 -8.35 9.77 -0.62
N ASP A 69 -9.09 8.68 -0.78
CA ASP A 69 -10.53 8.70 -0.54
C ASP A 69 -10.80 8.50 0.95
N PHE A 70 -11.13 9.60 1.63
CA PHE A 70 -11.59 9.60 3.02
C PHE A 70 -13.12 9.67 3.15
N ALA A 71 -13.83 9.89 2.04
CA ALA A 71 -15.28 10.01 2.03
C ALA A 71 -15.97 8.64 2.10
N THR A 72 -15.32 7.62 1.53
CA THR A 72 -15.78 6.23 1.61
C THR A 72 -15.17 5.51 2.81
N GLN A 73 -15.99 4.70 3.50
CA GLN A 73 -15.51 3.81 4.55
C GLN A 73 -14.45 2.83 4.03
N LEU A 74 -13.35 2.71 4.76
CA LEU A 74 -12.31 1.72 4.47
C LEU A 74 -12.49 0.49 5.37
N ILE A 75 -13.17 -0.54 4.86
CA ILE A 75 -13.44 -1.80 5.61
C ILE A 75 -14.10 -1.47 6.97
N GLY A 76 -15.25 -0.80 6.90
CA GLY A 76 -16.04 -0.41 8.07
C GLY A 76 -15.42 0.72 8.92
N HIS A 77 -14.30 1.32 8.51
CA HIS A 77 -13.67 2.45 9.21
C HIS A 77 -14.05 3.79 8.58
N ASP A 78 -14.57 4.71 9.39
CA ASP A 78 -14.79 6.12 9.06
C ASP A 78 -13.60 6.97 9.52
N PHE A 79 -13.09 7.84 8.63
CA PHE A 79 -11.93 8.67 8.93
C PHE A 79 -12.30 9.94 9.68
N ILE A 80 -11.75 10.11 10.88
CA ILE A 80 -11.81 11.39 11.61
C ILE A 80 -10.74 12.35 11.10
N GLN A 81 -10.88 13.65 11.40
CA GLN A 81 -9.95 14.68 10.94
C GLN A 81 -8.48 14.37 11.30
N GLN A 82 -8.23 13.85 12.50
CA GLN A 82 -6.86 13.50 12.93
C GLN A 82 -6.26 12.37 12.09
N ASP A 83 -7.05 11.37 11.69
CA ASP A 83 -6.59 10.27 10.83
C ASP A 83 -6.14 10.81 9.48
N GLN A 84 -6.94 11.72 8.91
CA GLN A 84 -6.67 12.35 7.62
C GLN A 84 -5.38 13.17 7.68
N ILE A 85 -5.20 13.99 8.72
CA ILE A 85 -3.97 14.76 8.95
C ILE A 85 -2.76 13.82 9.02
N ASN A 86 -2.83 12.77 9.85
CA ASN A 86 -1.72 11.83 10.01
C ASN A 86 -1.36 11.13 8.69
N LEU A 87 -2.36 10.68 7.93
CA LEU A 87 -2.18 10.00 6.64
C LEU A 87 -1.62 10.93 5.56
N LEU A 88 -2.01 12.21 5.57
CA LEU A 88 -1.49 13.20 4.64
C LEU A 88 -0.05 13.57 4.97
N GLU A 89 0.25 13.89 6.23
CA GLU A 89 1.57 14.37 6.67
C GLU A 89 2.62 13.25 6.70
N THR A 90 2.30 12.11 7.31
CA THR A 90 3.28 11.04 7.57
C THR A 90 3.16 9.86 6.62
N GLY A 91 2.01 9.72 5.95
CA GLY A 91 1.64 8.54 5.18
C GLY A 91 1.11 7.38 6.02
N ASN A 92 0.97 7.54 7.34
CA ASN A 92 0.46 6.52 8.25
C ASN A 92 -0.59 7.13 9.17
N MET A 93 -1.63 6.37 9.52
CA MET A 93 -2.66 6.85 10.44
C MET A 93 -2.15 7.01 11.89
N GLY A 94 -1.07 6.31 12.25
CA GLY A 94 -0.38 6.47 13.53
C GLY A 94 -0.88 5.56 14.66
N GLY A 95 -1.85 4.68 14.42
CA GLY A 95 -2.38 3.76 15.41
C GLY A 95 -2.96 2.48 14.81
N VAL A 96 -3.36 1.56 15.68
CA VAL A 96 -4.17 0.39 15.28
C VAL A 96 -5.62 0.76 15.38
N VAL A 97 -6.36 0.36 14.35
CA VAL A 97 -7.80 0.41 14.31
C VAL A 97 -8.37 -0.98 14.14
N ASN A 98 -9.55 -1.19 14.70
CA ASN A 98 -10.32 -2.39 14.48
C ASN A 98 -11.13 -2.20 13.21
N LEU A 99 -10.65 -2.79 12.10
CA LEU A 99 -11.41 -2.82 10.86
C LEU A 99 -12.53 -3.85 10.99
N ILE A 100 -13.71 -3.53 10.50
CA ILE A 100 -14.90 -4.36 10.61
C ILE A 100 -15.27 -4.77 9.19
N ASN A 101 -15.20 -6.07 8.89
CA ASN A 101 -15.62 -6.56 7.58
C ASN A 101 -17.13 -6.34 7.43
N PRO A 102 -17.59 -5.49 6.49
CA PRO A 102 -19.01 -5.12 6.38
C PRO A 102 -19.90 -6.30 5.96
N MET A 103 -19.33 -7.41 5.49
CA MET A 103 -20.07 -8.60 5.08
C MET A 103 -20.15 -9.68 6.16
N THR A 104 -19.17 -9.74 7.08
CA THR A 104 -19.03 -10.84 8.05
C THR A 104 -18.98 -10.39 9.50
N ASP A 105 -18.95 -9.09 9.76
CA ASP A 105 -18.73 -8.47 11.08
C ASP A 105 -17.43 -8.90 11.77
N GLU A 106 -16.50 -9.52 11.04
CA GLU A 106 -15.18 -9.91 11.56
C GLU A 106 -14.36 -8.67 11.91
N ILE A 107 -13.90 -8.60 13.15
CA ILE A 107 -13.06 -7.52 13.66
C ILE A 107 -11.59 -7.89 13.49
N THR A 108 -10.85 -7.09 12.71
CA THR A 108 -9.42 -7.30 12.47
C THR A 108 -8.60 -6.07 12.88
N PRO A 109 -7.80 -6.16 13.97
CA PRO A 109 -6.85 -5.11 14.34
C PRO A 109 -5.84 -4.88 13.20
N SER A 110 -5.79 -3.66 12.68
CA SER A 110 -5.01 -3.31 11.49
C SER A 110 -4.41 -1.91 11.60
N VAL A 111 -3.37 -1.66 10.82
CA VAL A 111 -2.85 -0.30 10.58
C VAL A 111 -3.28 0.16 9.19
N ILE A 112 -3.49 1.46 9.04
CA ILE A 112 -3.81 2.09 7.76
C ILE A 112 -2.65 2.97 7.33
N SER A 113 -2.21 2.81 6.08
CA SER A 113 -1.14 3.59 5.46
C SER A 113 -1.58 4.09 4.09
N ARG A 114 -1.03 5.24 3.70
CA ARG A 114 -1.16 5.82 2.36
C ARG A 114 0.06 5.44 1.53
N ASP A 115 -0.19 4.85 0.36
CA ASP A 115 0.84 4.69 -0.66
C ASP A 115 1.21 6.09 -1.19
N ARG A 116 2.41 6.57 -0.82
CA ARG A 116 2.86 7.93 -1.09
C ARG A 116 2.92 8.30 -2.57
N LEU A 117 3.04 7.31 -3.46
CA LEU A 117 3.09 7.52 -4.90
C LEU A 117 1.69 7.51 -5.54
N THR A 118 0.75 6.74 -4.99
CA THR A 118 -0.58 6.55 -5.64
C THR A 118 -1.73 7.16 -4.87
N ASN A 119 -1.50 7.69 -3.67
CA ASN A 119 -2.52 8.15 -2.72
C ASN A 119 -3.54 7.09 -2.31
N GLN A 120 -3.33 5.82 -2.66
CA GLN A 120 -4.21 4.74 -2.25
C GLN A 120 -4.01 4.41 -0.77
N LEU A 121 -5.12 4.28 -0.04
CA LEU A 121 -5.12 3.75 1.31
C LEU A 121 -4.97 2.22 1.26
N LYS A 122 -4.16 1.68 2.16
CA LYS A 122 -3.89 0.26 2.31
C LYS A 122 -3.91 -0.10 3.78
N THR A 123 -4.34 -1.33 4.04
CA THR A 123 -4.45 -1.88 5.39
C THR A 123 -3.46 -3.03 5.54
N LEU A 124 -2.91 -3.18 6.74
CA LEU A 124 -2.09 -4.34 7.12
C LEU A 124 -2.55 -4.84 8.47
N ARG A 125 -2.83 -6.14 8.59
CA ARG A 125 -3.18 -6.75 9.86
C ARG A 125 -2.04 -6.54 10.86
N ALA A 126 -2.41 -6.12 12.06
CA ALA A 126 -1.47 -5.74 13.10
C ALA A 126 -0.57 -6.91 13.54
N GLU A 127 -1.03 -8.15 13.34
CA GLU A 127 -0.31 -9.40 13.62
C GLU A 127 0.87 -9.68 12.68
N TYR A 128 0.87 -9.11 11.47
CA TYR A 128 1.95 -9.28 10.48
C TYR A 128 3.07 -8.26 10.64
N ILE A 129 2.91 -7.26 11.50
CA ILE A 129 3.96 -6.28 11.77
C ILE A 129 5.10 -6.96 12.53
N ARG A 130 6.33 -6.77 12.04
CA ARG A 130 7.56 -7.26 12.65
C ARG A 130 8.50 -6.09 12.87
N ILE A 131 8.98 -5.92 14.09
CA ILE A 131 9.96 -4.88 14.43
C ILE A 131 11.34 -5.53 14.42
N PRO A 132 12.23 -5.15 13.48
CA PRO A 132 13.57 -5.71 13.42
C PRO A 132 14.40 -5.25 14.62
N LEU A 133 15.42 -6.02 14.99
CA LEU A 133 16.36 -5.63 16.05
C LEU A 133 17.19 -4.41 15.65
N VAL A 134 17.58 -4.34 14.38
CA VAL A 134 18.33 -3.23 13.80
C VAL A 134 17.41 -2.46 12.88
N LEU A 135 17.24 -1.17 13.15
CA LEU A 135 16.44 -0.26 12.34
C LEU A 135 17.37 0.86 11.84
N CYS A 136 17.52 1.00 10.52
CA CYS A 136 18.39 2.00 9.90
C CYS A 136 19.84 2.00 10.44
N GLY A 137 20.40 0.82 10.73
CA GLY A 137 21.76 0.68 11.28
C GLY A 137 21.87 0.89 12.80
N VAL A 138 20.78 1.29 13.47
CA VAL A 138 20.73 1.45 14.93
C VAL A 138 20.15 0.18 15.56
N THR A 139 20.85 -0.38 16.54
CA THR A 139 20.33 -1.51 17.33
C THR A 139 19.36 -0.98 18.39
N LEU A 140 18.11 -1.44 18.34
CA LEU A 140 17.09 -1.03 19.29
C LEU A 140 17.35 -1.64 20.67
N ASN A 141 17.30 -0.81 21.70
CA ASN A 141 17.29 -1.30 23.08
C ASN A 141 15.90 -1.89 23.44
N LYS A 142 15.81 -2.56 24.59
CA LYS A 142 14.56 -3.23 25.04
C LYS A 142 13.38 -2.26 25.18
N ASP A 143 13.62 -1.04 25.64
CA ASP A 143 12.56 -0.05 25.90
C ASP A 143 12.08 0.60 24.60
N GLN A 144 13.00 0.89 23.68
CA GLN A 144 12.67 1.34 22.32
C GLN A 144 11.85 0.29 21.58
N LYS A 145 12.27 -0.99 21.66
CA LYS A 145 11.53 -2.09 21.05
C LYS A 145 10.13 -2.21 21.65
N LYS A 146 9.97 -2.19 22.98
CA LYS A 146 8.66 -2.18 23.64
C LYS A 146 7.80 -0.99 23.25
N THR A 147 8.40 0.19 23.06
CA THR A 147 7.69 1.41 22.66
C THR A 147 7.14 1.26 21.24
N LEU A 148 7.94 0.72 20.31
CA LEU A 148 7.50 0.41 18.94
C LEU A 148 6.49 -0.74 18.90
N GLU A 149 6.62 -1.76 19.76
CA GLU A 149 5.65 -2.87 19.87
C GLU A 149 4.28 -2.37 20.36
N ARG A 150 4.30 -1.37 21.23
CA ARG A 150 3.11 -0.59 21.63
C ARG A 150 2.67 0.42 20.55
N ARG A 151 3.36 0.45 19.41
CA ARG A 151 3.11 1.29 18.24
C ARG A 151 3.14 2.78 18.56
N LYS A 152 4.04 3.16 19.46
CA LYS A 152 4.33 4.55 19.79
C LYS A 152 5.59 5.00 19.07
N THR A 153 5.63 6.26 18.69
CA THR A 153 6.81 6.91 18.12
C THR A 153 7.94 6.92 19.14
N LEU A 154 9.18 6.67 18.68
CA LEU A 154 10.37 6.91 19.49
C LEU A 154 10.64 8.42 19.50
N ILE A 155 10.58 9.02 20.68
CA ILE A 155 10.97 10.41 20.89
C ILE A 155 12.42 10.38 21.36
N TYR A 156 13.28 11.13 20.67
CA TYR A 156 14.70 11.29 21.00
C TYR A 156 14.90 12.36 22.07
#